data_AF-A0A941F5X4-F1
#
_entry.id   AF-A0A941F5X4-F1
#
_cell.length_a   1.000
_cell.length_b   1.000
_cell.length_c   1.000
_cell.angle_alpha   90.00
_cell.angle_beta   90.00
_cell.angle_gamma   90.00
#
_symmetry.space_group_name_H-M   'P 1'
#
loop_
_entity.id
_entity.type
_entity.pdbx_description
1 polymer ?
#
loop_
_entity_poly.entity_id
_entity_poly.type
_entity_poly.pdbx_seq_one_letter_code
_entity_poly.pdbx_strand_id
1 'polypeptide(L)' 'MHTFKKIYHFYVDGFRNLSPWARTLWVIILVKLFIMFAVLRLFFFRDTLKNRYATDEERANHVIEELIGQ' A
#
# COMPACT_ATOMS: atom_id res chain seq x y z
N MET A 1 -4.58 22.31 -21.47
CA MET A 1 -3.96 20.99 -21.72
C MET A 1 -2.43 21.01 -21.93
N HIS A 2 -1.73 22.16 -21.80
CA HIS A 2 -0.26 22.22 -21.97
C HIS A 2 0.55 22.15 -20.67
N THR A 3 -0.05 22.55 -19.54
CA THR A 3 0.64 22.65 -18.25
C THR A 3 0.99 21.28 -17.68
N PHE A 4 0.09 20.31 -17.77
CA PHE A 4 0.33 18.94 -17.31
C PHE A 4 1.50 18.26 -18.02
N LYS A 5 1.65 18.46 -19.34
CA LYS A 5 2.78 17.90 -20.11
C LYS A 5 4.12 18.51 -19.67
N LYS A 6 4.15 19.82 -19.38
CA LYS A 6 5.37 20.49 -18.88
C LYS A 6 5.76 20.00 -17.48
N ILE A 7 4.77 19.86 -16.58
CA ILE A 7 5.00 19.36 -15.22
C ILE A 7 5.51 17.92 -15.27
N TYR A 8 4.89 17.05 -16.08
CA TYR A 8 5.33 15.68 -16.26
C TYR A 8 6.77 15.61 -16.80
N HIS A 9 7.08 16.38 -17.84
CA HIS A 9 8.42 16.41 -18.43
C HIS A 9 9.47 16.89 -17.42
N PHE A 10 9.17 17.94 -16.65
CA PHE A 10 10.05 18.45 -15.60
C PHE A 10 10.36 17.40 -14.52
N TYR A 11 9.36 16.64 -14.06
CA TYR A 11 9.56 15.56 -13.09
C TYR A 11 10.41 14.41 -13.68
N VAL A 12 10.13 14.01 -14.92
CA VAL A 12 10.86 12.94 -15.59
C VAL A 12 12.31 13.35 -15.88
N ASP A 13 12.53 14.58 -16.34
CA ASP A 13 13.85 15.12 -16.63
C ASP A 13 14.66 15.32 -15.35
N GLY A 14 14.04 15.83 -14.28
CA GLY A 14 14.66 15.92 -12.96
C GLY A 14 15.10 14.55 -12.44
N PHE A 15 14.27 13.52 -12.61
CA PHE A 15 14.60 12.15 -12.22
C PHE A 15 15.70 11.53 -13.11
N ARG A 16 15.72 11.83 -14.40
CA ARG A 16 16.76 11.38 -15.34
C ARG A 16 18.11 12.04 -15.06
N ASN A 17 18.13 13.31 -14.67
CA ASN A 17 19.34 14.06 -14.31
C ASN A 17 19.88 13.75 -12.90
N LEU A 18 19.23 12.86 -12.13
CA LEU A 18 19.77 12.40 -10.87
C LEU A 18 21.11 11.69 -11.09
N SER A 19 22.08 11.99 -10.22
CA SER A 19 23.35 11.26 -10.15
C SER A 19 23.09 9.75 -9.99
N PRO A 20 23.93 8.86 -10.56
CA PRO A 20 23.77 7.42 -10.44
C PRO A 20 23.54 6.93 -9.00
N TRP A 21 24.18 7.58 -8.01
CA TRP A 21 23.97 7.31 -6.59
C TRP A 21 22.55 7.61 -6.11
N ALA A 22 21.98 8.76 -6.50
CA ALA A 22 20.63 9.15 -6.12
C ALA A 22 19.56 8.27 -6.78
N ARG A 23 19.78 7.84 -8.03
CA ARG A 23 18.89 6.90 -8.72
C ARG A 23 18.84 5.55 -8.01
N THR A 24 19.99 5.02 -7.60
CA THR A 24 20.08 3.77 -6.85
C THR A 24 19.36 3.86 -5.51
N LEU A 25 19.53 4.95 -4.77
CA LEU A 25 18.80 5.17 -3.51
C LEU A 25 17.29 5.20 -3.72
N TRP A 26 16.82 5.86 -4.79
CA TRP A 26 15.40 5.88 -5.14
C TRP A 26 14.84 4.48 -5.42
N VAL A 27 15.58 3.64 -6.14
CA VAL A 27 15.20 2.24 -6.37
C VAL A 27 15.14 1.47 -5.06
N ILE A 28 16.11 1.66 -4.15
CA ILE A 28 16.11 1.03 -2.83
C ILE A 28 14.88 1.44 -2.02
N ILE A 29 14.52 2.73 -2.01
CA ILE A 29 13.32 3.23 -1.32
C ILE A 29 12.07 2.59 -1.92
N LEU A 30 11.95 2.55 -3.25
CA LEU A 30 10.80 1.96 -3.94
C LEU A 30 10.68 0.46 -3.60
N VAL A 31 11.78 -0.28 -3.65
CA VAL A 31 11.82 -1.71 -3.27
C VAL A 31 11.43 -1.89 -1.81
N LYS A 32 11.97 -1.08 -0.90
CA LYS A 32 11.64 -1.17 0.54
C LYS A 32 10.18 -0.84 0.80
N LEU A 33 9.62 0.16 0.12
CA LEU A 33 8.20 0.51 0.19
C LEU A 33 7.33 -0.63 -0.36
N PHE A 34 7.72 -1.25 -1.48
CA PHE A 34 7.00 -2.38 -2.05
C PHE A 34 7.03 -3.59 -1.12
N ILE A 35 8.20 -3.94 -0.57
CA ILE A 35 8.35 -5.05 0.40
C ILE A 35 7.55 -4.75 1.66
N MET A 36 7.65 -3.54 2.23
CA MET A 36 6.90 -3.15 3.42
C MET A 36 5.39 -3.18 3.16
N PHE A 37 4.94 -2.69 2.01
CA PHE A 37 3.54 -2.77 1.60
C PHE A 37 3.10 -4.22 1.39
N ALA A 38 3.91 -5.06 0.77
CA ALA A 38 3.60 -6.47 0.54
C ALA A 38 3.58 -7.26 1.86
N VAL A 39 4.50 -7.00 2.79
CA VAL A 39 4.55 -7.62 4.12
C VAL A 39 3.38 -7.14 4.96
N LEU A 40 3.13 -5.83 5.07
CA LEU A 40 1.93 -5.34 5.75
C LEU A 40 0.68 -5.90 5.09
N ARG A 41 0.59 -5.90 3.76
CA ARG A 41 -0.57 -6.49 3.06
C ARG A 41 -0.71 -7.99 3.35
N LEU A 42 0.38 -8.74 3.35
CA LEU A 42 0.35 -10.18 3.55
C LEU A 42 0.11 -10.55 5.01
N PHE A 43 0.80 -9.91 5.96
CA PHE A 43 0.69 -10.17 7.39
C PHE A 43 -0.53 -9.49 8.00
N PHE A 44 -0.75 -8.19 7.77
CA PHE A 44 -1.90 -7.48 8.33
C PHE A 44 -3.20 -8.00 7.75
N PHE A 45 -3.30 -8.31 6.45
CA PHE A 45 -4.55 -8.89 5.90
C PHE A 45 -4.67 -10.39 6.15
N ARG A 46 -3.59 -11.19 6.18
CA ARG A 46 -3.75 -12.60 6.59
C ARG A 46 -4.04 -12.73 8.07
N ASP A 47 -3.46 -11.95 8.97
CA ASP A 47 -3.72 -12.06 10.41
C ASP A 47 -5.12 -11.53 10.75
N THR A 48 -5.54 -10.41 10.13
CA THR A 48 -6.91 -9.90 10.30
C THR A 48 -7.98 -10.80 9.71
N LEU A 49 -7.69 -11.58 8.65
CA LEU A 49 -8.64 -12.52 8.04
C LEU A 49 -8.52 -13.97 8.58
N LYS A 50 -7.34 -14.45 8.97
CA LYS A 50 -7.15 -15.87 9.37
C LYS A 50 -7.24 -16.12 10.85
N ASN A 51 -7.00 -15.14 11.72
CA ASN A 51 -6.71 -15.45 13.11
C ASN A 51 -7.81 -15.12 14.11
N ARG A 52 -9.10 -15.13 13.70
CA ARG A 52 -10.18 -15.16 14.70
C ARG A 52 -11.52 -15.75 14.29
N TYR A 53 -11.82 -16.01 13.01
CA TYR A 53 -13.08 -16.63 12.60
C TYR A 53 -12.90 -17.43 11.31
N ALA A 54 -13.54 -18.59 11.21
CA ALA A 54 -13.40 -19.51 10.08
C ALA A 54 -14.02 -18.96 8.78
N THR A 55 -14.86 -17.94 8.87
CA THR A 55 -15.60 -17.34 7.75
C THR A 55 -15.92 -15.87 8.03
N ASP A 56 -15.74 -14.97 7.05
CA ASP A 56 -16.08 -13.54 7.17
C ASP A 56 -17.58 -13.31 7.49
N GLU A 57 -18.45 -14.25 7.11
CA GLU A 57 -19.89 -14.22 7.42
C GLU A 57 -20.21 -14.38 8.92
N GLU A 58 -19.47 -15.21 9.67
CA GLU A 58 -19.72 -15.41 11.10
C GLU A 58 -19.36 -14.19 11.94
N ARG A 59 -18.34 -13.42 11.52
CA ARG A 59 -17.97 -12.14 12.16
C ARG A 59 -19.03 -11.08 12.00
N ALA A 60 -19.54 -10.96 10.77
CA ALA A 60 -20.58 -10.00 10.46
C ALA A 60 -21.80 -10.29 11.33
N ASN A 61 -22.22 -11.55 11.42
CA ASN A 61 -23.37 -11.95 12.23
C ASN A 61 -23.15 -11.71 13.74
N HIS A 62 -21.97 -12.00 14.29
CA HIS A 62 -21.71 -11.76 15.72
C HIS A 62 -21.64 -10.27 16.10
N VAL A 63 -21.03 -9.44 15.25
CA VAL A 63 -21.00 -7.97 15.47
C VAL A 63 -22.39 -7.36 15.28
N ILE A 64 -23.17 -7.88 14.35
CA ILE A 64 -24.58 -7.50 14.18
C ILE A 64 -25.38 -7.88 15.42
N GLU A 65 -25.17 -9.06 16.01
CA GLU A 65 -25.83 -9.49 17.24
C GLU A 65 -25.50 -8.59 18.44
N GLU A 66 -24.22 -8.23 18.64
CA GLU A 66 -23.83 -7.30 19.72
C GLU A 66 -24.34 -5.87 19.50
N LEU A 67 -24.43 -5.40 18.25
CA LEU A 67 -24.95 -4.06 17.93
C LEU A 67 -26.49 -3.98 17.94
N ILE A 68 -27.17 -5.12 17.78
CA ILE A 68 -28.64 -5.21 17.74
C ILE A 68 -29.24 -5.62 19.10
N GLY A 69 -28.48 -6.15 20.06
CA GLY A 69 -29.09 -6.58 21.31
C GLY A 69 -28.18 -6.77 22.53
N GLN A 70 -27.92 -5.66 23.23
CA GLN A 70 -28.64 -5.42 24.49
C GLN A 70 -29.59 -4.24 24.33
#